data_AF-A0A3M6GMA0-F1
#
_entry.id   AF-A0A3M6GMA0-F1
#
_cell.length_a   1.000
_cell.length_b   1.000
_cell.length_c   1.000
_cell.angle_alpha   90.00
_cell.angle_beta   90.00
_cell.angle_gamma   90.00
#
_symmetry.space_group_name_H-M   'P 1'
#
loop_
_entity.id
_entity.type
_entity.pdbx_description
1 polymer ?
#
loop_
_entity_poly.entity_id
_entity_poly.type
_entity_poly.pdbx_seq_one_letter_code
_entity_poly.pdbx_strand_id
1 'polypeptide(L)'
;MMSEPVKLRAQNQAHCKDCSLAPLCLPLSLNTEDMDCLDQIVKRGRPLKKGEFLFRQGDTFESVYAVRSGALKTFNISDNGEEQLTGFHLPSELVGMSGMDAQ
;
A
#
# COMPACT_ATOMS: atom_id res chain seq x y z
N MET A 1 -32.92 -21.30 18.30
CA MET A 1 -31.45 -21.20 18.28
C MET A 1 -31.13 -19.80 17.80
N MET A 2 -30.76 -18.90 18.71
CA MET A 2 -30.46 -17.51 18.37
C MET A 2 -28.98 -17.42 17.98
N SER A 3 -28.71 -17.14 16.71
CA SER A 3 -27.36 -16.93 16.21
C SER A 3 -26.82 -15.61 16.75
N GLU A 4 -25.80 -15.70 17.61
CA GLU A 4 -25.08 -14.53 18.11
C GLU A 4 -24.31 -13.84 16.97
N PRO A 5 -24.32 -12.50 16.91
CA PRO A 5 -23.60 -11.75 15.89
C PRO A 5 -22.08 -11.85 16.12
N VAL A 6 -21.35 -12.32 15.11
CA VAL A 6 -19.89 -12.35 15.08
C VAL A 6 -19.36 -10.92 15.24
N LYS A 7 -18.78 -10.61 16.41
CA LYS A 7 -18.07 -9.36 16.65
C LYS A 7 -16.85 -9.30 15.73
N LEU A 8 -16.94 -8.50 14.66
CA LEU A 8 -15.79 -8.11 13.84
C LEU A 8 -14.78 -7.40 14.76
N ARG A 9 -13.65 -8.07 15.04
CA ARG A 9 -12.52 -7.46 15.73
C ARG A 9 -12.09 -6.23 14.94
N ALA A 10 -12.11 -5.06 15.59
CA ALA A 10 -11.52 -3.85 15.04
C ALA A 10 -10.09 -4.17 14.63
N GLN A 11 -9.78 -4.06 13.34
CA GLN A 11 -8.43 -4.25 12.83
C GLN A 11 -7.57 -3.19 13.52
N ASN A 12 -6.61 -3.64 14.34
CA ASN A 12 -5.69 -2.75 15.03
C ASN A 12 -5.04 -1.86 13.98
N GLN A 13 -5.38 -0.57 13.96
CA GLN A 13 -4.86 0.36 12.96
C GLN A 13 -3.39 0.56 13.29
N ALA A 14 -2.52 -0.16 12.58
CA ALA A 14 -1.08 -0.06 12.81
C ALA A 14 -0.62 1.37 12.51
N HIS A 15 -0.27 2.12 13.55
CA HIS A 15 0.28 3.46 13.42
C HIS A 15 1.67 3.38 12.79
N CYS A 16 2.06 4.39 12.00
CA CYS A 16 3.37 4.43 11.36
C CYS A 16 4.50 4.40 12.40
N LYS A 17 4.30 5.01 13.58
CA LYS A 17 5.23 4.94 14.71
C LYS A 17 5.42 3.54 15.31
N ASP A 18 4.43 2.67 15.17
CA ASP A 18 4.45 1.29 15.68
C ASP A 18 4.86 0.27 14.60
N CYS A 19 5.20 0.75 13.39
CA CYS A 19 5.60 -0.11 12.28
C CYS A 19 7.06 -0.52 12.41
N SER A 20 7.35 -1.83 12.32
CA SER A 20 8.73 -2.33 12.33
C SER A 20 9.58 -1.84 11.14
N LEU A 21 8.94 -1.31 10.10
CA LEU A 21 9.58 -0.74 8.92
C LEU A 21 9.62 0.79 8.94
N ALA A 22 9.12 1.44 9.99
CA ALA A 22 9.13 2.89 10.13
C ALA A 22 10.49 3.54 9.79
N PRO A 23 11.65 3.00 10.22
CA PRO A 23 12.96 3.59 9.90
C PRO A 23 13.35 3.53 8.42
N LEU A 24 12.68 2.68 7.61
CA LEU A 24 12.99 2.46 6.21
C LEU A 24 11.98 3.15 5.28
N CYS A 25 10.71 3.21 5.68
CA CYS A 25 9.68 3.88 4.89
C CYS A 25 9.56 5.38 5.18
N LEU A 26 10.07 5.84 6.33
CA LEU A 26 10.00 7.23 6.76
C LEU A 26 11.43 7.75 6.88
N PRO A 27 11.79 8.83 6.16
CA PRO A 27 13.11 9.40 6.27
C PRO A 27 13.40 9.76 7.73
N LEU A 28 14.62 9.44 8.19
CA LEU A 28 15.15 9.71 9.53
C LEU A 28 15.05 11.19 9.99
N SER A 29 14.61 12.09 9.10
CA SER A 29 14.52 13.53 9.31
C SER A 29 13.14 14.03 9.77
N LEU A 30 12.14 13.15 9.93
CA LEU A 30 10.84 13.55 10.48
C LEU A 30 10.89 13.57 12.01
N ASN A 31 10.50 14.71 12.60
CA ASN A 31 10.32 14.79 14.06
C ASN A 31 9.00 14.12 14.46
N THR A 32 8.74 14.01 15.77
CA THR A 32 7.53 13.35 16.29
C THR A 32 6.23 14.02 15.82
N GLU A 33 6.22 15.34 15.63
CA GLU A 33 5.04 16.09 15.20
C GLU A 33 4.73 15.83 13.72
N ASP A 34 5.76 15.80 12.87
CA ASP A 34 5.64 15.46 11.45
C ASP A 34 5.18 14.01 11.26
N MET A 35 5.62 13.10 12.15
CA MET A 35 5.19 11.72 12.17
C MET A 35 3.71 11.57 12.51
N ASP A 36 3.21 12.31 13.49
CA ASP A 36 1.78 12.31 13.83
C ASP A 36 0.93 12.93 12.71
N CYS A 37 1.43 13.98 12.05
CA CYS A 37 0.79 14.56 10.85
C CYS A 37 0.70 13.54 9.71
N LEU A 38 1.80 12.82 9.45
CA LEU A 38 1.83 11.77 8.44
C LEU A 38 0.85 10.64 8.78
N ASP A 39 0.80 10.23 10.03
CA ASP A 39 -0.08 9.16 10.49
C ASP A 39 -1.56 9.45 10.25
N GLN A 40 -1.93 10.74 10.28
CA GLN A 40 -3.28 11.25 10.00
C GLN A 40 -3.62 11.26 8.52
N ILE A 41 -2.66 11.52 7.62
CA ILE A 41 -2.91 11.55 6.17
C ILE A 41 -2.83 10.16 5.52
N VAL A 42 -2.15 9.20 6.18
CA VAL A 42 -2.03 7.83 5.68
C VAL A 42 -3.36 7.09 5.81
N LYS A 43 -4.00 6.85 4.66
CA LYS A 43 -5.19 6.01 4.56
C LYS A 43 -4.81 4.54 4.64
N ARG A 44 -5.23 3.88 5.70
CA ARG A 44 -5.01 2.44 5.91
C ARG A 44 -6.10 1.63 5.22
N GLY A 45 -5.83 1.23 3.97
CA GLY A 45 -6.72 0.40 3.18
C GLY A 45 -6.87 -1.03 3.70
N ARG A 46 -7.86 -1.74 3.14
CA ARG A 46 -8.03 -3.20 3.35
C ARG A 46 -6.78 -3.95 2.86
N PRO A 47 -6.34 -5.03 3.55
CA PRO A 47 -5.31 -5.91 3.03
C PRO A 47 -5.67 -6.49 1.65
N LEU A 48 -4.74 -6.41 0.70
CA LEU A 48 -4.86 -7.08 -0.61
C LEU A 48 -4.63 -8.58 -0.46
N LYS A 49 -5.49 -9.38 -1.08
CA LYS A 49 -5.31 -10.83 -1.19
C LYS A 49 -4.42 -11.17 -2.39
N LYS A 50 -3.78 -12.34 -2.36
CA LYS A 50 -3.02 -12.85 -3.50
C LYS A 50 -3.92 -12.91 -4.75
N GLY A 51 -3.44 -12.31 -5.84
CA GLY A 51 -4.16 -12.24 -7.12
C GLY A 51 -5.10 -11.05 -7.25
N GLU A 52 -5.32 -10.26 -6.20
CA GLU A 52 -5.97 -8.96 -6.32
C GLU A 52 -4.99 -7.92 -6.89
N PHE A 53 -5.53 -6.92 -7.58
CA PHE A 53 -4.75 -5.84 -8.19
C PHE A 53 -4.85 -4.58 -7.32
N LEU A 54 -3.71 -3.91 -7.11
CA LEU A 54 -3.69 -2.61 -6.42
C LEU A 54 -4.28 -1.51 -7.32
N PHE A 55 -3.86 -1.48 -8.58
CA PHE A 55 -4.40 -0.68 -9.68
C PHE A 55 -4.06 -1.37 -11.00
N ARG A 56 -4.62 -0.86 -12.09
CA ARG A 56 -4.34 -1.29 -13.47
C ARG A 56 -3.76 -0.14 -14.27
N GLN A 57 -3.05 -0.47 -15.34
CA GLN A 57 -2.60 0.52 -16.31
C GLN A 57 -3.82 1.24 -16.90
N GLY A 58 -3.77 2.57 -16.92
CA GLY A 58 -4.84 3.43 -17.41
C GLY A 58 -5.88 3.83 -16.36
N ASP A 59 -5.82 3.28 -15.15
CA ASP A 59 -6.64 3.79 -14.04
C ASP A 59 -6.25 5.24 -13.72
N THR A 60 -7.24 6.04 -13.31
CA THR A 60 -7.00 7.41 -12.83
C THR A 60 -6.04 7.38 -11.64
N PHE A 61 -5.05 8.28 -11.65
CA PHE A 61 -4.15 8.43 -10.52
C PHE A 61 -4.90 8.97 -9.29
N GLU A 62 -5.03 8.13 -8.25
CA GLU A 62 -5.71 8.51 -7.01
C GLU A 62 -4.76 8.71 -5.83
N SER A 63 -3.70 7.91 -5.72
CA SER A 63 -2.83 7.85 -4.55
C SER A 63 -1.51 7.14 -4.85
N VAL A 64 -0.50 7.39 -4.00
CA VAL A 64 0.72 6.58 -3.90
C VAL A 64 0.57 5.63 -2.72
N TYR A 65 1.15 4.44 -2.84
CA TYR A 65 1.00 3.36 -1.87
C TYR A 65 2.36 2.96 -1.29
N ALA A 66 2.43 2.80 0.03
CA ALA A 66 3.58 2.22 0.70
C ALA A 66 3.33 0.74 0.99
N VAL A 67 4.26 -0.14 0.59
CA VAL A 67 4.16 -1.57 0.88
C VAL A 67 4.51 -1.81 2.34
N ARG A 68 3.53 -2.21 3.15
CA ARG A 68 3.76 -2.54 4.57
C ARG A 68 4.27 -3.96 4.79
N SER A 69 3.80 -4.91 3.99
CA SER A 69 4.07 -6.34 4.17
C SER A 69 3.73 -7.11 2.91
N GLY A 70 4.44 -8.22 2.66
CA GLY A 70 4.27 -9.04 1.46
C GLY A 70 5.09 -8.51 0.29
N ALA A 71 4.65 -8.80 -0.93
CA ALA A 71 5.28 -8.32 -2.15
C ALA A 71 4.21 -8.03 -3.21
N LEU A 72 4.43 -6.98 -3.99
CA LEU A 72 3.64 -6.67 -5.18
C LEU A 72 4.48 -6.95 -6.42
N LYS A 73 3.84 -7.42 -7.48
CA LYS A 73 4.47 -7.53 -8.80
C LYS A 73 3.88 -6.45 -9.70
N THR A 74 4.73 -5.85 -10.52
CA THR A 74 4.32 -4.93 -11.58
C THR A 74 4.61 -5.61 -12.91
N PHE A 75 3.66 -5.54 -13.83
CA PHE A 75 3.78 -6.20 -15.12
C PHE A 75 3.01 -5.43 -16.19
N ASN A 76 3.38 -5.66 -17.44
CA ASN A 76 2.64 -5.23 -18.62
C ASN A 76 2.10 -6.47 -19.35
N ILE A 77 1.05 -6.28 -20.14
CA ILE A 77 0.57 -7.29 -21.08
C ILE A 77 1.03 -6.89 -22.47
N SER A 78 1.77 -7.76 -23.16
CA SER A 78 2.18 -7.53 -24.55
C SER A 78 1.03 -7.77 -25.53
N ASP A 79 1.21 -7.36 -26.78
CA ASP A 79 0.18 -7.46 -27.83
C ASP A 79 -0.31 -8.90 -28.10
N ASN A 80 0.52 -9.90 -27.78
CA ASN A 80 0.20 -11.33 -27.85
C ASN A 80 -0.50 -11.88 -26.59
N GLY A 81 -0.76 -11.04 -25.58
CA GLY A 81 -1.42 -11.42 -24.33
C GLY A 81 -0.50 -11.99 -23.25
N GLU A 82 0.82 -11.94 -23.43
CA GLU A 82 1.77 -12.46 -22.45
C GLU A 82 2.05 -11.46 -21.33
N GLU A 83 2.20 -11.97 -20.10
CA GLU A 83 2.57 -11.17 -18.94
C GLU A 83 4.08 -10.94 -18.91
N GLN A 84 4.49 -9.68 -19.01
CA GLN A 84 5.88 -9.25 -18.90
C GLN A 84 6.09 -8.55 -17.56
N LEU A 85 6.75 -9.23 -16.63
CA LEU A 85 7.08 -8.69 -15.32
C LEU A 85 8.10 -7.56 -15.44
N THR A 86 7.76 -6.37 -14.95
CA THR A 86 8.62 -5.18 -14.97
C THR A 86 9.33 -4.96 -13.63
N GLY A 87 8.82 -5.53 -12.54
CA GLY A 87 9.49 -5.46 -11.25
C GLY A 87 8.68 -6.06 -10.10
N PHE A 88 9.31 -6.07 -8.93
CA PHE A 88 8.66 -6.37 -7.66
C PHE A 88 8.80 -5.18 -6.73
N HIS A 89 7.78 -4.96 -5.90
CA HIS A 89 7.83 -4.02 -4.81
C HIS A 89 7.80 -4.74 -3.46
N LEU A 90 8.78 -4.44 -2.63
CA LEU A 90 8.98 -5.04 -1.31
C LEU A 90 8.58 -4.08 -0.18
N PRO A 91 8.49 -4.57 1.07
CA PRO A 91 8.11 -3.71 2.17
C PRO A 91 9.06 -2.51 2.32
N SER A 92 8.49 -1.35 2.62
CA SER A 92 9.13 -0.02 2.65
C SER A 92 9.30 0.67 1.30
N GLU A 93 8.93 0.02 0.19
CA GLU A 93 8.93 0.68 -1.11
C GLU A 93 7.61 1.39 -1.41
N LEU A 94 7.71 2.44 -2.22
CA LEU A 94 6.57 3.22 -2.71
C LEU A 94 6.19 2.80 -4.13
N VAL A 95 4.88 2.69 -4.37
CA VAL A 95 4.30 2.25 -5.63
C VAL A 95 3.33 3.32 -6.14
N GLY A 96 3.35 3.57 -7.45
CA GLY A 96 2.46 4.54 -8.11
C GLY A 96 3.03 5.95 -8.25
N MET A 97 4.28 6.20 -7.83
CA MET A 97 4.91 7.53 -7.95
C MET A 97 4.97 8.04 -9.39
N SER A 98 5.14 7.15 -10.38
CA SER A 98 5.16 7.51 -11.81
C SER A 98 3.83 8.09 -12.33
N GLY A 99 2.73 7.93 -11.58
CA GLY A 99 1.44 8.54 -11.93
C GLY A 99 1.33 10.02 -11.55
N MET A 100 2.24 10.53 -10.71
CA MET A 100 2.21 11.92 -10.25
C MET A 100 2.55 12.93 -11.36
N ASP A 101 3.40 12.53 -12.32
CA ASP A 101 3.84 13.39 -13.43
C ASP A 101 2.81 13.46 -14.58
N ALA A 102 1.71 12.69 -14.49
CA ALA A 102 0.68 12.63 -15.52
C ALA A 102 -0.41 13.72 -15.38
N GLN A 103 -0.16 14.77 -14.60
CA GLN A 103 -1.12 15.83 -14.27
C GLN A 103 -0.71 17.20 -14.81
#